data_AF-A0A2E0J7J0-F1
#
_entry.id   AF-A0A2E0J7J0-F1
#
_cell.length_a   1.000
_cell.length_b   1.000
_cell.length_c   1.000
_cell.angle_alpha   90.00
_cell.angle_beta   90.00
_cell.angle_gamma   90.00
#
_symmetry.space_group_name_H-M   'P 1'
#
loop_
_entity.id
_entity.type
_entity.pdbx_description
1 polymer ?
#
loop_
_entity_poly.entity_id
_entity_poly.type
_entity_poly.pdbx_seq_one_letter_code
_entity_poly.pdbx_strand_id
1 'polypeptide(L)' 'MTARRTLTLVMLGLALGLAACGRKAPLDSPYEAAVDARKEAERNDQPVPPAPEKPVEDRPFILDGLL' A
#
# COMPACT_ATOMS: atom_id res chain seq x y z
N MET A 1 -15.39 -37.76 -7.87
CA MET A 1 -15.73 -36.45 -8.49
C MET A 1 -15.98 -35.36 -7.44
N THR A 2 -16.74 -35.62 -6.38
CA THR A 2 -17.08 -34.65 -5.32
C THR A 2 -15.88 -34.17 -4.49
N ALA A 3 -15.03 -35.09 -4.02
CA ALA A 3 -13.87 -34.74 -3.18
C ALA A 3 -12.82 -33.84 -3.89
N ARG A 4 -12.62 -34.04 -5.20
CA ARG A 4 -11.70 -33.22 -6.00
C ARG A 4 -12.24 -31.79 -6.19
N ARG A 5 -13.57 -31.66 -6.33
CA ARG A 5 -14.28 -30.39 -6.50
C ARG A 5 -14.36 -29.59 -5.20
N THR A 6 -14.56 -30.26 -4.06
CA THR A 6 -14.52 -29.59 -2.75
C THR A 6 -13.11 -29.08 -2.43
N LEU A 7 -12.07 -29.88 -2.70
CA LEU A 7 -10.69 -29.46 -2.49
C LEU A 7 -10.30 -28.24 -3.35
N THR A 8 -10.75 -28.20 -4.61
CA THR A 8 -10.49 -27.04 -5.49
C THR A 8 -11.18 -25.77 -4.99
N LEU A 9 -12.42 -25.88 -4.50
CA LEU A 9 -13.15 -24.74 -3.94
C LEU A 9 -12.49 -24.21 -2.65
N VAL A 10 -12.00 -25.08 -1.78
CA VAL A 10 -11.28 -24.69 -0.56
C VAL A 10 -9.98 -23.97 -0.91
N MET A 11 -9.19 -24.51 -1.85
CA MET A 11 -7.96 -23.87 -2.30
C MET A 11 -8.21 -22.51 -2.95
N LEU A 12 -9.27 -22.39 -3.75
CA LEU A 12 -9.66 -21.12 -4.37
C LEU A 12 -10.09 -20.08 -3.32
N GLY A 13 -10.90 -20.49 -2.34
CA GLY A 13 -11.32 -19.63 -1.24
C GLY A 13 -10.13 -19.13 -0.40
N LEU A 14 -9.16 -20.01 -0.15
CA LEU A 14 -7.93 -19.64 0.56
C LEU A 14 -7.11 -18.61 -0.23
N ALA A 15 -6.88 -18.85 -1.53
CA ALA A 15 -6.14 -17.93 -2.38
C ALA A 15 -6.77 -16.53 -2.45
N LEU A 16 -8.11 -16.46 -2.56
CA LEU A 16 -8.85 -15.20 -2.57
C LEU A 16 -8.81 -14.47 -1.21
N GLY A 17 -8.89 -15.21 -0.11
CA GLY A 17 -8.79 -14.65 1.24
C GLY A 17 -7.42 -14.02 1.52
N LEU A 18 -6.33 -14.69 1.12
CA LEU A 18 -4.97 -14.16 1.24
C LEU A 18 -4.73 -12.93 0.36
N ALA A 19 -5.29 -12.91 -0.87
CA ALA A 19 -5.19 -11.76 -1.75
C ALA A 19 -5.91 -10.51 -1.21
N ALA A 20 -6.99 -10.69 -0.44
CA ALA A 20 -7.77 -9.60 0.16
C ALA A 20 -7.22 -9.10 1.51
N CYS A 21 -6.41 -9.89 2.22
CA CYS A 21 -5.84 -9.51 3.51
C CYS A 21 -4.71 -8.46 3.45
N GLY A 22 -4.29 -8.04 2.25
CA GLY A 22 -3.17 -7.10 2.08
C GLY A 22 -3.51 -5.62 2.24
N ARG A 23 -4.78 -5.21 2.11
CA ARG A 23 -5.15 -3.77 2.09
C ARG A 23 -6.23 -3.45 3.14
N LYS A 24 -5.85 -3.60 4.42
CA LYS A 24 -6.71 -3.26 5.56
C LYS A 24 -6.85 -1.75 5.79
N ALA A 25 -5.89 -0.95 5.30
CA ALA A 25 -5.83 0.50 5.49
C ALA A 25 -5.62 1.22 4.13
N PRO A 26 -5.98 2.52 4.04
CA PRO A 26 -5.48 3.35 2.95
C PRO A 26 -3.95 3.27 2.87
N LEU A 27 -3.40 3.46 1.67
CA LEU A 27 -1.96 3.61 1.51
C LEU A 27 -1.54 4.93 2.17
N ASP A 28 -0.39 4.92 2.84
CA ASP A 28 0.23 6.15 3.32
C ASP A 28 0.48 7.11 2.15
N SER A 29 0.43 8.40 2.41
CA SER A 29 0.85 9.38 1.41
C SER A 29 2.34 9.18 1.08
N PRO A 30 2.81 9.56 -0.13
CA PRO A 30 4.22 9.46 -0.49
C PRO A 30 5.15 10.15 0.52
N TYR A 31 4.68 11.24 1.14
CA TYR A 31 5.41 11.94 2.18
C TYR A 31 5.52 11.11 3.47
N GLU A 32 4.42 10.56 3.97
CA GLU A 32 4.41 9.72 5.17
C GLU A 32 5.26 8.46 4.99
N ALA A 33 5.14 7.81 3.84
CA ALA A 33 5.97 6.65 3.49
C ALA A 33 7.47 6.98 3.47
N ALA A 34 7.85 8.16 2.95
CA ALA A 34 9.24 8.61 2.95
C ALA A 34 9.75 8.95 4.36
N VAL A 35 8.92 9.56 5.21
CA VAL A 35 9.25 9.83 6.61
C VAL A 35 9.52 8.52 7.36
N ASP A 36 8.66 7.51 7.19
CA ASP A 36 8.80 6.23 7.87
C ASP A 36 9.98 5.41 7.34
N ALA A 37 10.25 5.46 6.04
CA ALA A 37 11.46 4.86 5.46
C ALA A 37 12.74 5.46 6.06
N ARG A 38 12.77 6.77 6.33
CA ARG A 38 13.91 7.40 7.02
C ARG A 38 14.05 6.92 8.46
N LYS A 39 12.96 6.92 9.23
CA LYS A 39 12.98 6.43 10.63
C LYS A 39 13.45 4.98 10.70
N GLU A 40 13.02 4.17 9.74
CA GLU A 40 13.42 2.76 9.66
C GLU A 40 14.90 2.61 9.31
N ALA A 41 15.43 3.42 8.38
CA ALA A 41 16.85 3.44 8.08
C ALA A 41 17.69 3.89 9.28
N GLU A 42 17.24 4.90 10.03
CA GLU A 42 17.87 5.36 11.27
C GLU A 42 17.86 4.29 12.36
N ARG A 43 16.76 3.53 12.52
CA ARG A 43 16.66 2.42 13.48
C ARG A 43 17.55 1.23 13.14
N ASN A 44 17.78 0.98 11.85
CA ASN A 44 18.50 -0.18 11.36
C ASN A 44 19.96 0.12 10.99
N ASP A 45 20.50 1.28 11.36
CA ASP A 45 21.85 1.74 11.00
C ASP A 45 22.13 1.69 9.48
N GLN A 46 21.10 1.93 8.66
CA GLN A 46 21.20 1.96 7.20
C GLN A 46 21.42 3.39 6.69
N PRO A 47 21.93 3.56 5.45
CA PRO A 47 22.06 4.88 4.84
C PRO A 47 20.73 5.63 4.86
N VAL A 48 20.71 6.77 5.54
CA VAL A 48 19.49 7.54 5.77
C VAL A 48 19.12 8.30 4.48
N PRO A 49 17.92 8.09 3.92
CA PRO A 49 17.44 8.83 2.76
C PRO A 49 17.37 10.35 3.03
N PRO A 50 17.41 11.18 1.97
CA PRO A 50 17.23 12.63 2.12
C PRO A 50 15.88 12.96 2.76
N ALA A 51 15.84 14.07 3.50
CA ALA A 51 14.61 14.52 4.16
C ALA A 51 13.49 14.76 3.13
N PRO A 52 12.29 14.22 3.34
CA PRO A 52 11.18 14.44 2.42
C PRO A 52 10.72 15.90 2.48
N GLU A 53 10.50 16.49 1.31
CA GLU A 53 9.89 17.82 1.21
C GLU A 53 8.41 17.72 1.60
N LYS A 54 7.94 18.70 2.38
CA LYS A 54 6.53 18.75 2.76
C LYS A 54 5.67 18.91 1.49
N PRO A 55 4.53 18.20 1.39
CA PRO A 55 3.61 18.41 0.29
C PRO A 55 3.20 19.88 0.24
N VAL A 56 3.25 20.46 -0.95
CA VAL A 56 2.53 21.71 -1.23
C VAL A 56 1.04 21.44 -1.11
N GLU A 57 0.28 22.42 -0.59
CA GLU A 57 -1.18 22.33 -0.52
C GLU A 57 -1.78 21.90 -1.86
N ASP A 58 -2.81 21.07 -1.82
CA ASP A 58 -3.52 20.64 -3.03
C ASP A 58 -4.05 21.88 -3.76
N ARG A 59 -3.55 22.06 -4.98
CA ARG A 59 -3.98 23.15 -5.86
C ARG A 59 -4.95 22.60 -6.89
N PRO A 60 -5.97 23.38 -7.29
CA PRO A 60 -6.89 22.95 -8.33
C PRO A 60 -6.13 22.63 -9.61
N PHE A 61 -6.47 21.49 -10.22
CA PHE A 61 -5.93 21.11 -11.51
C PHE A 61 -6.70 21.90 -12.60
N ILE A 62 -6.00 22.33 -13.65
CA ILE A 62 -6.60 23.15 -14.72
C ILE A 62 -7.81 22.44 -15.35
N LEU A 63 -7.82 21.11 -15.33
CA LEU A 63 -8.89 20.28 -15.90
C LEU A 63 -10.05 20.01 -14.93
N ASP A 64 -10.00 20.44 -13.67
CA ASP A 64 -11.10 20.25 -12.72
C ASP A 64 -12.37 20.99 -13.15
N GLY A 65 -12.24 22.01 -14.00
CA GLY A 65 -13.36 22.74 -14.59
C GLY A 65 -13.99 22.08 -15.83
N LEU A 66 -13.54 20.91 -16.26
CA LEU A 66 -14.09 20.18 -17.42
C LEU A 66 -15.19 19.17 -17.06
N LEU A 67 -15.59 19.10 -15.78
CA LEU A 67 -16.64 18.23 -15.26
C LEU A 67 -17.98 18.97 -15.16
#